data_AF-A0A9X1TQT1-F1
#
_entry.id   AF-A0A9X1TQT1-F1
#
_cell.length_a   1.000
_cell.length_b   1.000
_cell.length_c   1.000
_cell.angle_alpha   90.00
_cell.angle_beta   90.00
_cell.angle_gamma   90.00
#
_symmetry.space_group_name_H-M   'P 1'
#
loop_
_entity.id
_entity.type
_entity.pdbx_description
1 polymer ?
#
loop_
_entity_poly.entity_id
_entity_poly.type
_entity_poly.pdbx_seq_one_letter_code
_entity_poly.pdbx_strand_id
1 'polypeptide(L)'
;MLLHEHPWAARPRKNTHALSASSSRPRTVTFLRPGDVVSIQLADSCHAAFVHELHGANEFPVIEFYAGSFTQPPTMAQLAGRPTARAGARARFGVAVLTYLSDPLPSRWWHWSRSTPRPHGGDPQAGGGLWSLTDIIDLPGATAALFDDDRE
;
A
#
# COMPACT_ATOMS: atom_id res chain seq x y z
N MET A 1 -23.03 76.74 26.12
CA MET A 1 -23.40 76.17 27.43
C MET A 1 -24.03 74.82 27.15
N LEU A 2 -23.35 73.76 27.60
CA LEU A 2 -23.71 72.33 27.65
C LEU A 2 -25.16 71.94 27.25
N LEU A 3 -25.36 70.95 26.38
CA LEU A 3 -25.35 69.51 26.72
C LEU A 3 -25.71 68.61 25.50
N HIS A 4 -24.75 67.75 25.17
CA HIS A 4 -24.85 66.35 24.73
C HIS A 4 -25.61 65.90 23.46
N GLU A 5 -24.80 65.20 22.66
CA GLU A 5 -25.04 64.64 21.34
C GLU A 5 -25.79 63.29 21.36
N HIS A 6 -26.27 62.91 20.18
CA HIS A 6 -27.19 61.81 19.90
C HIS A 6 -26.57 60.41 20.10
N PRO A 7 -27.40 59.38 20.43
CA PRO A 7 -26.94 58.00 20.57
C PRO A 7 -26.85 57.32 19.19
N TRP A 8 -25.64 56.97 18.75
CA TRP A 8 -25.44 56.06 17.63
C TRP A 8 -24.94 54.71 18.13
N ALA A 9 -25.71 53.67 17.80
CA ALA A 9 -25.37 52.28 18.03
C ALA A 9 -24.88 51.67 16.71
N ALA A 10 -23.65 51.17 16.67
CA ALA A 10 -23.27 50.05 15.80
C ALA A 10 -21.95 49.45 16.29
N ARG A 11 -22.03 48.18 16.70
CA ARG A 11 -20.93 47.37 17.25
C ARG A 11 -19.89 47.05 16.18
N PRO A 12 -18.59 46.91 16.53
CA PRO A 12 -17.59 46.45 15.57
C PRO A 12 -17.81 44.97 15.22
N ARG A 13 -18.05 44.68 13.93
CA ARG A 13 -17.94 43.34 13.37
C ARG A 13 -16.45 42.96 13.31
N LYS A 14 -16.01 42.12 14.24
CA LYS A 14 -14.72 41.41 14.13
C LYS A 14 -14.82 40.40 12.99
N ASN A 15 -14.37 40.77 11.79
CA ASN A 15 -14.01 39.80 10.77
C ASN A 15 -12.66 39.19 11.14
N THR A 16 -12.67 38.27 12.11
CA THR A 16 -11.55 37.35 12.29
C THR A 16 -11.76 36.24 11.27
N HIS A 17 -11.09 36.34 10.12
CA HIS A 17 -10.78 35.15 9.33
C HIS A 17 -9.90 34.27 10.22
N ALA A 18 -10.53 33.40 11.01
CA ALA A 18 -9.84 32.28 11.60
C ALA A 18 -9.43 31.39 10.43
N LEU A 19 -8.20 31.60 9.95
CA LEU A 19 -7.46 30.56 9.26
C LEU A 19 -7.37 29.42 10.27
N SER A 20 -8.35 28.51 10.23
CA SER A 20 -8.29 27.26 10.93
C SER A 20 -7.08 26.54 10.33
N ALA A 21 -5.92 26.69 10.97
CA ALA A 21 -4.78 25.86 10.72
C ALA A 21 -5.27 24.44 11.00
N SER A 22 -5.66 23.72 9.95
CA SER A 22 -5.89 22.29 10.04
C SER A 22 -4.60 21.73 10.60
N SER A 23 -4.66 21.22 11.82
CA SER A 23 -3.56 20.50 12.45
C SER A 23 -3.32 19.25 11.61
N SER A 24 -2.51 19.41 10.56
CA SER A 24 -1.98 18.29 9.80
C SER A 24 -1.11 17.52 10.79
N ARG A 25 -1.71 16.51 11.44
CA ARG A 25 -0.94 15.49 12.14
C ARG A 25 0.17 15.04 11.18
N PRO A 26 1.41 14.86 11.64
CA PRO A 26 2.44 14.26 10.80
C PRO A 26 1.87 12.95 10.26
N ARG A 27 1.70 12.86 8.94
CA ARG A 27 1.30 11.60 8.30
C ARG A 27 2.44 10.64 8.54
N THR A 28 2.19 9.61 9.35
CA THR A 28 3.15 8.52 9.51
C THR A 28 3.31 7.85 8.14
N VAL A 29 4.54 7.53 7.77
CA VAL A 29 4.85 6.88 6.50
C VAL A 29 5.39 5.50 6.83
N THR A 30 4.76 4.45 6.30
CA THR A 30 5.25 3.07 6.48
C THR A 30 6.14 2.72 5.29
N PHE A 31 7.44 2.57 5.55
CA PHE A 31 8.40 2.12 4.55
C PHE A 31 8.38 0.60 4.47
N LEU A 32 8.16 0.07 3.26
CA LEU A 32 8.29 -1.36 3.01
C LEU A 32 9.78 -1.75 3.06
N ARG A 33 10.08 -2.88 3.68
CA ARG A 33 11.44 -3.42 3.79
C ARG A 33 11.52 -4.81 3.17
N PRO A 34 12.67 -5.20 2.63
CA PRO A 34 12.92 -6.60 2.28
C PRO A 34 12.61 -7.51 3.47
N GLY A 35 11.82 -8.57 3.23
CA GLY A 35 11.35 -9.48 4.28
C GLY A 35 9.95 -9.18 4.84
N ASP A 36 9.38 -8.01 4.53
CA ASP A 36 8.00 -7.68 4.90
C ASP A 36 7.01 -8.48 4.07
N VAL A 37 5.79 -8.62 4.61
CA VAL A 37 4.64 -9.14 3.86
C VAL A 37 3.57 -8.07 3.79
N VAL A 38 3.03 -7.89 2.59
CA VAL A 38 1.86 -7.05 2.35
C VAL A 38 0.69 -7.92 1.94
N SER A 39 -0.52 -7.57 2.39
CA SER A 39 -1.74 -8.08 1.79
C SER A 39 -2.43 -6.98 1.00
N ILE A 40 -2.87 -7.36 -0.18
CA ILE A 40 -3.43 -6.49 -1.21
C ILE A 40 -4.81 -7.05 -1.53
N GLN A 41 -5.84 -6.25 -1.33
CA GLN A 41 -7.18 -6.59 -1.78
C GLN A 41 -7.32 -6.23 -3.27
N LEU A 42 -7.53 -7.26 -4.07
CA LEU A 42 -7.75 -7.21 -5.51
C LEU A 42 -9.16 -7.77 -5.77
N ALA A 43 -10.03 -6.94 -6.36
CA ALA A 43 -11.46 -7.23 -6.42
C ALA A 43 -12.01 -7.62 -5.02
N ASP A 44 -12.63 -8.79 -4.89
CA ASP A 44 -13.25 -9.27 -3.65
C ASP A 44 -12.32 -10.17 -2.81
N SER A 45 -11.04 -10.29 -3.18
CA SER A 45 -10.08 -11.21 -2.55
C SER A 45 -8.83 -10.50 -2.08
N CYS A 46 -8.33 -10.91 -0.91
CA CYS A 46 -7.03 -10.56 -0.40
C CYS A 46 -5.97 -11.52 -0.93
N HIS A 47 -4.87 -10.98 -1.43
CA HIS A 47 -3.69 -11.72 -1.85
C HIS A 47 -2.51 -11.27 -0.99
N ALA A 48 -1.59 -12.18 -0.69
CA ALA A 48 -0.37 -11.85 0.03
C ALA A 48 0.82 -11.75 -0.93
N ALA A 49 1.71 -10.81 -0.67
CA ALA A 49 2.98 -10.67 -1.37
C ALA A 49 4.13 -10.42 -0.40
N PHE A 50 5.24 -11.09 -0.64
CA PHE A 50 6.50 -10.94 0.09
C PHE A 50 7.36 -9.87 -0.58
N VAL A 51 7.91 -8.93 0.18
CA VAL A 51 8.84 -7.91 -0.33
C VAL A 51 10.23 -8.53 -0.45
N HIS A 52 10.69 -8.70 -1.68
CA HIS A 52 12.00 -9.28 -2.01
C HIS A 52 13.14 -8.34 -1.75
N GLU A 53 13.10 -7.21 -2.42
CA GLU A 53 14.13 -6.19 -2.41
C GLU A 53 13.49 -4.83 -2.68
N LEU A 54 14.27 -3.79 -2.44
CA LEU A 54 13.96 -2.45 -2.92
C LEU A 54 14.91 -2.18 -4.09
N HIS A 55 14.36 -1.99 -5.27
CA HIS A 55 15.10 -1.69 -6.49
C HIS A 55 15.30 -0.19 -6.67
N GLY A 56 16.39 0.20 -7.32
CA GLY A 56 16.87 1.59 -7.33
C GLY A 56 17.23 2.04 -5.91
N ALA A 57 17.59 3.30 -5.67
CA ALA A 57 17.86 3.80 -4.32
C ALA A 57 16.57 3.93 -3.47
N ASN A 58 15.87 2.80 -3.25
CA ASN A 58 14.48 2.70 -2.79
C ASN A 58 13.50 3.37 -3.77
N GLU A 59 13.62 3.10 -5.06
CA GLU A 59 12.65 3.62 -6.04
C GLU A 59 11.35 2.83 -5.99
N PHE A 60 11.43 1.49 -5.89
CA PHE A 60 10.25 0.64 -5.79
C PHE A 60 10.56 -0.71 -5.14
N PRO A 61 9.61 -1.31 -4.39
CA PRO A 61 9.73 -2.69 -3.94
C PRO A 61 9.51 -3.66 -5.10
N VAL A 62 10.30 -4.73 -5.10
CA VAL A 62 9.98 -5.95 -5.84
C VAL A 62 9.23 -6.88 -4.89
N ILE A 63 8.01 -7.27 -5.26
CA ILE A 63 7.16 -8.16 -4.46
C ILE A 63 6.95 -9.49 -5.18
N GLU A 64 6.82 -10.60 -4.44
CA GLU A 64 6.48 -11.93 -4.95
C GLU A 64 5.19 -12.43 -4.29
N PHE A 65 4.20 -12.78 -5.10
CA PHE A 65 2.90 -13.23 -4.59
C PHE A 65 2.94 -14.67 -4.07
N TYR A 66 2.31 -14.89 -2.91
CA TYR A 66 1.98 -16.22 -2.43
C TYR A 66 0.83 -16.80 -3.24
N ALA A 67 0.80 -18.13 -3.40
CA ALA A 67 -0.31 -18.82 -4.05
C ALA A 67 -1.62 -18.72 -3.25
N GLY A 68 -2.72 -18.66 -3.99
CA GLY A 68 -4.09 -18.62 -3.49
C GLY A 68 -4.62 -17.22 -3.14
N SER A 69 -5.90 -17.20 -2.82
CA SER A 69 -6.68 -16.03 -2.43
C SER A 69 -7.29 -16.22 -1.04
N PHE A 70 -7.62 -15.11 -0.39
CA PHE A 70 -8.18 -15.10 0.96
C PHE A 70 -9.35 -14.12 1.02
N THR A 71 -10.38 -14.42 1.79
CA THR A 71 -11.52 -13.49 1.99
C THR A 71 -11.19 -12.32 2.91
N GLN A 72 -10.10 -12.44 3.67
CA GLN A 72 -9.56 -11.45 4.60
C GLN A 72 -8.04 -11.45 4.51
N PRO A 73 -7.34 -10.40 4.99
CA PRO A 73 -5.89 -10.39 5.04
C PRO A 73 -5.38 -11.65 5.77
N PRO A 74 -4.51 -12.46 5.13
CA PRO A 74 -4.12 -13.75 5.69
C PRO A 74 -3.27 -13.60 6.94
N THR A 75 -3.39 -14.57 7.84
CA THR A 75 -2.50 -14.70 8.99
C THR A 75 -1.15 -15.28 8.58
N MET A 76 -0.11 -15.01 9.38
CA MET A 76 1.22 -15.56 9.14
C MET A 76 1.25 -17.10 9.09
N ALA A 77 0.42 -17.75 9.90
CA ALA A 77 0.31 -19.21 9.90
C ALA A 77 -0.22 -19.77 8.59
N GLN A 78 -1.11 -19.03 7.90
CA GLN A 78 -1.66 -19.43 6.60
C GLN A 78 -0.65 -19.27 5.45
N LEU A 79 0.39 -18.45 5.64
CA LEU A 79 1.44 -18.21 4.65
C LEU A 79 2.66 -19.13 4.81
N ALA A 80 2.85 -19.71 6.00
CA ALA A 80 3.98 -20.58 6.29
C ALA A 80 4.01 -21.79 5.33
N GLY A 81 5.13 -21.96 4.62
CA GLY A 81 5.33 -23.05 3.67
C GLY A 81 4.49 -22.96 2.39
N ARG A 82 3.79 -21.84 2.14
CA ARG A 82 3.04 -21.67 0.88
C ARG A 82 3.97 -21.49 -0.31
N PRO A 83 3.58 -22.03 -1.48
CA PRO A 83 4.31 -21.79 -2.71
C PRO A 83 4.07 -20.37 -3.24
N THR A 84 4.88 -19.98 -4.22
CA THR A 84 4.64 -18.79 -5.05
C THR A 84 3.39 -18.98 -5.94
N ALA A 85 2.69 -17.89 -6.24
CA ALA A 85 1.47 -17.94 -7.07
C ALA A 85 1.72 -18.52 -8.47
N ARG A 86 2.90 -18.27 -9.04
CA ARG A 86 3.37 -18.84 -10.30
C ARG A 86 4.88 -19.02 -10.23
N ALA A 87 5.40 -20.04 -10.92
CA ALA A 87 6.83 -20.33 -10.92
C ALA A 87 7.69 -19.15 -11.44
N GLY A 88 8.86 -18.95 -10.82
CA GLY A 88 9.88 -18.00 -11.24
C GLY A 88 9.42 -16.53 -11.21
N ALA A 89 9.87 -15.73 -12.19
CA ALA A 89 9.62 -14.28 -12.25
C ALA A 89 8.16 -13.91 -12.52
N ARG A 90 7.31 -14.88 -12.90
CA ARG A 90 5.92 -14.61 -13.27
C ARG A 90 5.09 -14.14 -12.09
N ALA A 91 5.44 -14.52 -10.86
CA ALA A 91 4.81 -14.03 -9.66
C ALA A 91 5.45 -12.75 -9.08
N ARG A 92 6.48 -12.19 -9.75
CA ARG A 92 7.25 -11.06 -9.24
C ARG A 92 6.96 -9.76 -9.96
N PHE A 93 6.73 -8.72 -9.18
CA PHE A 93 6.40 -7.40 -9.68
C PHE A 93 7.23 -6.34 -8.97
N GLY A 94 7.94 -5.51 -9.74
CA GLY A 94 8.39 -4.22 -9.26
C GLY A 94 7.18 -3.29 -9.25
N VAL A 95 6.84 -2.69 -8.11
CA VAL A 95 5.66 -1.82 -8.01
C VAL A 95 6.09 -0.38 -7.77
N ALA A 96 6.13 0.41 -8.84
CA ALA A 96 6.41 1.83 -8.78
C ALA A 96 5.42 2.54 -7.84
N VAL A 97 5.93 3.56 -7.13
CA VAL A 97 5.13 4.37 -6.19
C VAL A 97 4.64 3.58 -4.95
N LEU A 98 5.10 2.33 -4.75
CA LEU A 98 4.81 1.51 -3.55
C LEU A 98 5.98 1.51 -2.54
N THR A 99 6.91 2.47 -2.61
CA THR A 99 8.04 2.50 -1.66
C THR A 99 7.60 2.85 -0.23
N TYR A 100 6.50 3.57 -0.13
CA TYR A 100 5.91 3.95 1.12
C TYR A 100 4.39 3.88 1.04
N LEU A 101 3.78 3.36 2.10
CA LEU A 101 2.35 3.45 2.27
C LEU A 101 2.04 4.66 3.15
N SER A 102 1.16 5.54 2.67
CA SER A 102 0.66 6.67 3.46
C SER A 102 -0.21 6.16 4.61
N ASP A 103 -0.10 6.76 5.79
CA ASP A 103 -1.04 6.52 6.90
C ASP A 103 -2.21 7.52 6.85
N PRO A 104 -3.47 7.05 6.93
CA PRO A 104 -3.88 5.66 7.02
C PRO A 104 -3.69 4.92 5.69
N LEU A 105 -3.30 3.64 5.78
CA LEU A 105 -3.24 2.76 4.62
C LEU A 105 -4.58 2.81 3.87
N PRO A 106 -4.59 2.88 2.53
CA PRO A 106 -5.82 2.66 1.79
C PRO A 106 -6.41 1.32 2.23
N SER A 107 -7.72 1.27 2.51
CA SER A 107 -8.41 0.15 3.16
C SER A 107 -8.28 -1.20 2.44
N ARG A 108 -7.65 -1.23 1.27
CA ARG A 108 -7.32 -2.42 0.47
C ARG A 108 -5.90 -2.95 0.75
N TRP A 109 -5.11 -2.33 1.63
CA TRP A 109 -3.73 -2.73 1.94
C TRP A 109 -3.54 -3.00 3.42
N TRP A 110 -2.86 -4.10 3.73
CA TRP A 110 -2.39 -4.46 5.05
C TRP A 110 -0.90 -4.77 5.01
N HIS A 111 -0.19 -4.48 6.10
CA HIS A 111 1.26 -4.66 6.21
C HIS A 111 1.61 -5.41 7.48
N TRP A 112 2.54 -6.36 7.36
CA TRP A 112 3.18 -7.03 8.47
C TRP A 112 4.69 -6.94 8.32
N SER A 113 5.33 -6.29 9.29
CA SER A 113 6.78 -6.06 9.35
C SER A 113 7.60 -7.26 9.84
N ARG A 114 7.02 -8.47 9.87
CA ARG A 114 7.69 -9.65 10.45
C ARG A 114 8.40 -10.45 9.37
N SER A 115 9.63 -10.85 9.70
CA SER A 115 10.50 -11.72 8.92
C SER A 115 9.80 -13.06 8.65
N THR A 116 9.17 -13.15 7.50
CA THR A 116 8.40 -14.32 7.08
C THR A 116 9.24 -15.13 6.11
N PRO A 117 9.13 -16.46 6.11
CA PRO A 117 9.69 -17.24 5.02
C PRO A 117 9.07 -16.79 3.68
N ARG A 118 9.95 -16.46 2.74
CA ARG A 118 9.62 -16.23 1.32
C ARG A 118 8.72 -17.36 0.80
N PRO A 119 7.77 -17.09 -0.11
CA PRO A 119 7.05 -18.15 -0.80
C PRO A 119 8.02 -19.16 -1.44
N HIS A 120 7.67 -20.45 -1.39
CA HIS A 120 8.50 -21.50 -1.98
C HIS A 120 8.31 -21.50 -3.51
N GLY A 121 9.26 -20.95 -4.26
CA GLY A 121 9.12 -20.76 -5.71
C GLY A 121 10.40 -20.83 -6.55
N GLY A 122 11.56 -20.97 -5.91
CA GLY A 122 12.86 -20.93 -6.58
C GLY A 122 13.19 -19.56 -7.19
N ASP A 123 14.41 -19.42 -7.70
CA ASP A 123 14.79 -18.23 -8.46
C ASP A 123 14.34 -18.33 -9.91
N PRO A 124 14.07 -17.18 -10.57
CA PRO A 124 13.72 -17.16 -11.97
C PRO A 124 14.79 -17.86 -12.82
N GLN A 125 14.33 -18.65 -13.78
CA GLN A 125 15.21 -19.31 -14.73
C GLN A 125 15.94 -18.27 -15.59
N ALA A 126 17.21 -18.53 -15.89
CA ALA A 126 18.03 -17.67 -16.73
C ALA A 126 17.30 -17.34 -18.06
N GLY A 127 17.20 -16.04 -18.38
CA GLY A 127 16.53 -15.55 -19.59
C GLY A 127 15.02 -15.29 -19.48
N GLY A 128 14.37 -15.63 -18.35
CA GLY A 128 12.91 -15.47 -18.15
C GLY A 128 12.43 -14.10 -17.68
N GLY A 129 13.30 -13.09 -17.62
CA GLY A 129 13.07 -11.86 -16.85
C GLY A 129 13.16 -12.11 -15.34
N LEU A 130 13.43 -11.07 -14.54
CA LEU A 130 13.53 -11.20 -13.07
C LEU A 130 12.21 -10.85 -12.36
N TRP A 131 11.44 -9.92 -12.93
CA TRP A 131 10.15 -9.42 -12.48
C TRP A 131 9.53 -8.53 -13.57
N SER A 132 8.24 -8.23 -13.45
CA SER A 132 7.54 -7.27 -14.33
C SER A 132 7.37 -5.92 -13.61
N LEU A 133 7.53 -4.79 -14.30
CA LEU A 133 7.28 -3.47 -13.72
C LEU A 133 5.79 -3.09 -13.84
N THR A 134 5.21 -2.59 -12.77
CA THR A 134 3.84 -2.04 -12.72
C THR A 134 3.77 -0.91 -11.69
N ASP A 135 2.61 -0.34 -11.44
CA ASP A 135 2.34 0.60 -10.36
C ASP A 135 1.11 0.18 -9.54
N ILE A 136 0.84 0.89 -8.43
CA ILE A 136 -0.25 0.55 -7.51
C ILE A 136 -1.65 0.62 -8.16
N ILE A 137 -1.83 1.37 -9.24
CA ILE A 137 -3.09 1.55 -9.95
C ILE A 137 -3.32 0.38 -10.91
N ASP A 138 -2.29 -0.01 -11.65
CA ASP A 138 -2.36 -1.06 -12.68
C ASP A 138 -2.08 -2.47 -12.14
N LEU A 139 -1.54 -2.59 -10.93
CA LEU A 139 -1.26 -3.87 -10.27
C LEU A 139 -2.44 -4.87 -10.31
N PRO A 140 -3.72 -4.48 -10.08
CA PRO A 140 -4.83 -5.42 -10.16
C PRO A 140 -5.00 -6.05 -11.55
N GLY A 141 -4.86 -5.27 -12.63
CA GLY A 141 -4.94 -5.79 -14.00
C GLY A 141 -3.74 -6.68 -14.34
N ALA A 142 -2.54 -6.26 -13.93
CA ALA A 142 -1.30 -7.00 -14.19
C ALA A 142 -1.25 -8.36 -13.46
N THR A 143 -1.95 -8.48 -12.34
CA THR A 143 -1.98 -9.70 -11.51
C THR A 143 -3.17 -10.61 -11.79
N ALA A 144 -4.15 -10.18 -12.59
CA ALA A 144 -5.34 -10.97 -12.91
C ALA A 144 -5.00 -12.37 -13.44
N ALA A 145 -4.06 -12.46 -14.39
CA ALA A 145 -3.62 -13.72 -14.99
C ALA A 145 -2.88 -14.67 -14.01
N LEU A 146 -2.43 -14.17 -12.86
CA LEU A 146 -1.80 -15.01 -11.83
C LEU A 146 -2.82 -15.89 -11.13
N PHE A 147 -4.03 -15.38 -10.93
CA PHE A 147 -5.05 -15.96 -10.07
C PHE A 147 -6.30 -16.44 -10.82
N ASP A 148 -6.33 -16.32 -12.15
CA ASP A 148 -7.45 -16.76 -13.01
C ASP A 148 -7.61 -18.30 -13.03
N ASP A 149 -6.52 -19.05 -12.85
CA ASP A 149 -6.50 -20.53 -12.88
C ASP A 149 -7.11 -21.21 -11.64
N ASP A 150 -7.25 -20.50 -10.52
CA ASP A 150 -7.73 -21.09 -9.24
C ASP A 150 -9.28 -21.09 -9.12
N ARG A 151 -10.01 -20.84 -10.22
CA ARG A 151 -11.49 -20.83 -10.28
C ARG A 151 -12.07 -22.03 -11.06
N GLU A 152 -11.63 -23.25 -10.77
CA GLU A 152 -12.35 -24.49 -11.12
C GLU A 152 -12.93 -25.16 -9.86
#